data_AF-A0A938SYN3-F1
#
_entry.id   AF-A0A938SYN3-F1
#
_cell.length_a   1.000
_cell.length_b   1.000
_cell.length_c   1.000
_cell.angle_alpha   90.00
_cell.angle_beta   90.00
_cell.angle_gamma   90.00
#
_symmetry.space_group_name_H-M   'P 1'
#
loop_
_entity.id
_entity.type
_entity.pdbx_description
1 polymer ?
#
loop_
_entity_poly.entity_id
_entity_poly.type
_entity_poly.pdbx_seq_one_letter_code
_entity_poly.pdbx_strand_id
1 'polypeptide(L)'
;MRNPFRYGQIVGPEAFCDRERERADLRRAMENGERLFVFSERRMGKSSLVLRALDELSPERYLKLYVDLWPTESAGSFARRLAQVFAERLESAAERRLEAFARYISRLRPP
;
A
#
# COMPACT_ATOMS: atom_id res chain seq x y z
N MET A 1 29.75 -12.60 -0.95
CA MET A 1 28.37 -12.47 -0.43
C MET A 1 27.99 -11.00 -0.39
N ARG A 2 26.81 -10.63 -0.88
CA ARG A 2 26.27 -9.26 -0.76
C ARG A 2 25.57 -9.15 0.60
N ASN A 3 25.73 -8.00 1.28
CA ASN A 3 25.08 -7.78 2.58
C ASN A 3 23.54 -7.88 2.43
N PRO A 4 22.86 -8.78 3.17
CA PRO A 4 21.41 -8.94 3.07
C PRO A 4 20.61 -7.85 3.80
N PHE A 5 21.23 -7.09 4.71
CA PHE A 5 20.54 -6.13 5.55
C PHE A 5 20.33 -4.79 4.85
N ARG A 6 19.08 -4.30 4.91
CA ARG A 6 18.66 -3.00 4.40
C ARG A 6 18.35 -2.06 5.55
N TYR A 7 19.05 -0.93 5.63
CA TYR A 7 18.89 0.05 6.70
C TYR A 7 18.27 1.34 6.18
N GLY A 8 17.48 2.02 7.02
CA GLY A 8 16.99 3.38 6.76
C GLY A 8 15.90 3.50 5.70
N GLN A 9 15.41 2.38 5.16
CA GLN A 9 14.39 2.37 4.11
C GLN A 9 13.27 1.37 4.43
N ILE A 10 12.10 1.58 3.83
CA ILE A 10 11.01 0.61 3.83
C ILE A 10 11.48 -0.61 3.04
N VAL A 11 11.44 -1.79 3.65
CA VAL A 11 11.80 -3.04 3.00
C VAL A 11 10.62 -3.64 2.24
N GLY A 12 10.92 -4.28 1.10
CA GLY A 12 9.96 -5.03 0.30
C GLY A 12 9.73 -6.46 0.83
N PRO A 13 8.83 -7.23 0.18
CA PRO A 13 8.46 -8.58 0.59
C PRO A 13 9.64 -9.54 0.73
N GLU A 14 10.66 -9.38 -0.11
CA GLU A 14 11.86 -10.23 -0.16
C GLU A 14 12.80 -10.03 1.04
N ALA A 15 12.66 -8.92 1.77
CA ALA A 15 13.52 -8.55 2.88
C ALA A 15 12.73 -8.28 4.18
N PHE A 16 11.41 -8.51 4.18
CA PHE A 16 10.56 -8.40 5.37
C PHE A 16 10.40 -9.80 5.99
N CYS A 17 10.91 -9.98 7.20
CA CYS A 17 10.87 -11.25 7.92
C CYS A 17 10.11 -11.12 9.24
N ASP A 18 9.66 -12.28 9.75
CA ASP A 18 8.90 -12.41 10.99
C ASP A 18 7.62 -11.55 10.99
N ARG A 19 6.95 -11.41 12.14
CA ARG A 19 5.72 -10.58 12.30
C ARG A 19 4.47 -11.07 11.56
N GLU A 20 4.39 -12.37 11.28
CA GLU A 20 3.22 -13.01 10.64
C GLU A 20 1.91 -12.72 11.39
N ARG A 21 1.93 -12.78 12.72
CA ARG A 21 0.76 -12.54 13.56
C ARG A 21 0.30 -11.09 13.48
N GLU A 22 1.20 -10.14 13.68
CA GLU A 22 0.87 -8.71 13.63
C GLU A 22 0.38 -8.31 12.24
N ARG A 23 0.95 -8.89 11.18
CA ARG A 23 0.49 -8.67 9.80
C ARG A 23 -0.94 -9.19 9.61
N ALA A 24 -1.24 -10.41 10.08
CA ALA A 24 -2.58 -10.98 10.01
C ALA A 24 -3.60 -10.16 10.82
N ASP A 25 -3.22 -9.68 12.01
CA ASP A 25 -4.06 -8.82 12.85
C ASP A 25 -4.35 -7.48 12.16
N LEU A 26 -3.34 -6.84 11.57
CA LEU A 26 -3.52 -5.61 10.78
C LEU A 26 -4.45 -5.82 9.60
N ARG A 27 -4.25 -6.90 8.83
CA ARG A 27 -5.09 -7.22 7.67
C ARG A 27 -6.54 -7.42 8.08
N ARG A 28 -6.81 -8.23 9.12
CA ARG A 28 -8.17 -8.47 9.63
C ARG A 28 -8.84 -7.15 10.01
N ALA A 29 -8.15 -6.32 10.77
CA ALA A 29 -8.67 -5.04 11.21
C ALA A 29 -8.95 -4.08 10.02
N MET A 30 -8.08 -4.06 9.01
CA MET A 30 -8.33 -3.30 7.76
C MET A 30 -9.55 -3.81 7.01
N GLU A 31 -9.71 -5.14 6.88
CA GLU A 31 -10.88 -5.76 6.22
C GLU A 31 -12.19 -5.46 6.96
N ASN A 32 -12.12 -5.29 8.28
CA ASN A 32 -13.24 -4.92 9.15
C ASN A 32 -13.51 -3.40 9.23
N GLY A 33 -12.67 -2.56 8.63
CA GLY A 33 -12.79 -1.10 8.73
C GLY A 33 -12.46 -0.51 10.11
N GLU A 34 -11.65 -1.22 10.90
CA GLU A 34 -11.23 -0.79 12.23
C GLU A 34 -10.16 0.32 12.16
N ARG A 35 -10.07 1.12 13.24
CA ARG A 35 -9.04 2.15 13.41
C ARG A 35 -7.95 1.64 14.34
N LEU A 36 -6.71 1.62 13.88
CA LEU A 36 -5.58 1.05 14.60
C LEU A 36 -4.47 2.07 14.83
N PHE A 37 -3.81 1.96 15.98
CA PHE A 37 -2.56 2.64 16.28
C PHE A 37 -1.44 1.62 16.41
N VAL A 38 -0.39 1.74 15.58
CA VAL A 38 0.78 0.87 15.63
C VAL A 38 1.93 1.62 16.32
N PHE A 39 2.37 1.12 17.46
CA PHE A 39 3.41 1.76 18.27
C PHE A 39 4.56 0.79 18.59
N SER A 40 5.77 1.32 18.66
CA SER A 40 7.01 0.65 19.06
C SER A 40 8.18 1.66 18.97
N GLU A 41 9.38 1.27 19.39
CA GLU A 41 10.59 2.10 19.21
C GLU A 41 10.93 2.43 17.74
N ARG A 42 11.77 3.46 17.52
CA ARG A 42 12.24 3.86 16.20
C ARG A 42 13.02 2.71 15.55
N ARG A 43 12.88 2.55 14.23
CA ARG A 43 13.55 1.50 13.42
C ARG A 43 13.10 0.06 13.66
N MET A 44 11.97 -0.17 14.33
CA MET A 44 11.36 -1.50 14.52
C MET A 44 10.51 -2.01 13.33
N GLY A 45 10.59 -1.36 12.17
CA GLY A 45 9.92 -1.83 10.94
C GLY A 45 8.42 -1.56 10.83
N LYS A 46 7.83 -0.66 11.66
CA LYS A 46 6.38 -0.37 11.65
C LYS A 46 5.83 0.00 10.28
N SER A 47 6.48 0.94 9.57
CA SER A 47 6.02 1.39 8.25
C SER A 47 6.05 0.25 7.24
N SER A 48 7.11 -0.57 7.25
CA SER A 48 7.19 -1.78 6.41
C SER A 48 6.11 -2.79 6.75
N LEU A 49 5.82 -3.03 8.03
CA LEU A 49 4.74 -3.92 8.47
C LEU A 49 3.37 -3.46 7.95
N VAL A 50 3.03 -2.18 8.13
CA VAL A 50 1.75 -1.61 7.69
C VAL A 50 1.62 -1.65 6.18
N LEU A 51 2.67 -1.25 5.44
CA LEU A 51 2.65 -1.30 3.97
C LEU A 51 2.56 -2.72 3.45
N ARG A 52 3.22 -3.69 4.10
CA ARG A 52 3.12 -5.10 3.73
C ARG A 52 1.71 -5.65 3.94
N ALA A 53 1.07 -5.34 5.07
CA ALA A 53 -0.32 -5.70 5.32
C ALA A 53 -1.28 -5.03 4.32
N LEU A 54 -1.03 -3.76 3.98
CA LEU A 54 -1.81 -3.03 2.98
C LEU A 54 -1.70 -3.68 1.59
N ASP A 55 -0.50 -4.12 1.19
CA ASP A 55 -0.27 -4.76 -0.10
C ASP A 55 -1.04 -6.08 -0.26
N GLU A 56 -1.28 -6.81 0.84
CA GLU A 56 -2.02 -8.08 0.87
C GLU A 56 -3.53 -7.91 0.66
N LEU A 57 -4.07 -6.70 0.78
CA LEU A 57 -5.48 -6.43 0.47
C LEU A 57 -5.73 -6.50 -1.04
N SER A 58 -6.85 -7.13 -1.40
CA SER A 58 -7.29 -7.30 -2.80
C SER A 58 -7.45 -5.93 -3.49
N PRO A 59 -6.72 -5.67 -4.59
CA PRO A 59 -6.83 -4.41 -5.32
C PRO A 59 -8.18 -4.25 -6.05
N GLU A 60 -8.95 -5.33 -6.22
CA GLU A 60 -10.30 -5.30 -6.80
C GLU A 60 -11.35 -4.82 -5.79
N ARG A 61 -11.11 -5.05 -4.49
CA ARG A 61 -12.04 -4.73 -3.41
C ARG A 61 -11.69 -3.43 -2.69
N TYR A 62 -10.41 -3.08 -2.62
CA TYR A 62 -9.94 -1.98 -1.79
C TYR A 62 -9.12 -0.97 -2.58
N LEU A 63 -9.46 0.32 -2.45
CA LEU A 63 -8.59 1.42 -2.83
C LEU A 63 -7.58 1.65 -1.69
N LYS A 64 -6.30 1.42 -1.99
CA LYS A 64 -5.21 1.47 -1.01
C LYS A 64 -4.51 2.82 -1.08
N LEU A 65 -4.53 3.57 0.03
CA LEU A 65 -3.89 4.88 0.14
C LEU A 65 -2.85 4.85 1.25
N TYR A 66 -1.68 5.42 0.98
CA TYR A 66 -0.64 5.68 1.98
C TYR A 66 -0.30 7.15 1.94
N VAL A 67 -0.42 7.82 3.09
CA VAL A 67 -0.13 9.25 3.22
C VAL A 67 0.89 9.42 4.33
N ASP A 68 2.07 9.91 3.97
CA ASP A 68 3.08 10.36 4.94
C ASP A 68 2.71 11.77 5.41
N LEU A 69 2.54 11.92 6.72
CA LEU A 69 2.19 13.18 7.37
C LEU A 69 3.42 14.01 7.75
N TRP A 70 4.63 13.44 7.72
CA TRP A 70 5.85 14.18 8.02
C TRP A 70 6.02 15.48 7.22
N PRO A 71 5.75 15.52 5.89
CA PRO A 71 5.85 16.75 5.10
C PRO A 71 4.59 17.65 5.18
N THR A 72 3.57 17.31 5.98
CA THR A 72 2.33 18.09 6.06
C THR A 72 2.34 18.98 7.31
N GLU A 73 2.48 20.29 7.11
CA GLU A 73 2.64 21.29 8.19
C GLU A 73 1.31 21.92 8.63
N SER A 74 0.21 21.63 7.93
CA SER A 74 -1.12 22.16 8.23
C SER A 74 -2.23 21.24 7.73
N ALA A 75 -3.45 21.41 8.25
CA ALA A 75 -4.63 20.71 7.76
C ALA A 75 -4.86 20.91 6.25
N GLY A 76 -4.59 22.11 5.73
CA GLY A 76 -4.68 22.40 4.29
C GLY A 76 -3.63 21.64 3.48
N SER A 77 -2.38 21.57 3.96
CA SER A 77 -1.33 20.78 3.29
C SER A 77 -1.62 19.28 3.32
N PHE A 78 -2.20 18.77 4.42
CA PHE A 78 -2.65 17.39 4.54
C PHE A 78 -3.79 17.08 3.56
N ALA A 79 -4.83 17.93 3.53
CA ALA A 79 -5.96 17.75 2.61
C ALA A 79 -5.50 17.73 1.15
N ARG A 80 -4.58 18.63 0.77
CA ARG A 80 -3.98 18.65 -0.56
C ARG A 80 -3.20 17.35 -0.84
N ARG A 81 -2.35 16.91 0.09
CA ARG A 81 -1.56 15.68 -0.08
C ARG A 81 -2.45 14.44 -0.19
N LEU A 82 -3.50 14.34 0.61
CA LEU A 82 -4.47 13.26 0.55
C LEU A 82 -5.20 13.25 -0.80
N ALA A 83 -5.67 14.42 -1.27
CA ALA A 83 -6.34 14.54 -2.58
C ALA A 83 -5.42 14.13 -3.74
N GLN A 84 -4.14 14.53 -3.69
CA GLN A 84 -3.15 14.14 -4.68
C GLN A 84 -2.94 12.62 -4.71
N VAL A 85 -2.67 12.00 -3.55
CA VAL A 85 -2.48 10.55 -3.46
C VAL A 85 -3.73 9.80 -3.91
N PHE A 86 -4.91 10.31 -3.58
CA PHE A 86 -6.19 9.74 -4.03
C PHE A 86 -6.31 9.77 -5.56
N ALA A 87 -6.04 10.91 -6.19
CA ALA A 87 -6.11 11.09 -7.63
C ALA A 87 -5.13 10.16 -8.38
N GLU A 88 -3.86 10.15 -7.96
CA GLU A 88 -2.81 9.27 -8.55
C GLU A 88 -3.22 7.79 -8.51
N ARG A 89 -3.83 7.35 -7.42
CA ARG A 89 -4.29 5.95 -7.26
C ARG A 89 -5.52 5.63 -8.09
N LEU A 90 -6.42 6.59 -8.27
CA LEU A 90 -7.61 6.43 -9.10
C LEU A 90 -7.25 6.35 -10.59
N GLU A 91 -6.36 7.22 -11.07
CA GLU A 91 -5.83 7.19 -12.44
C GLU A 91 -5.18 5.84 -12.74
N SER A 92 -4.26 5.41 -11.87
CA SER A 92 -3.61 4.10 -12.00
C SER A 92 -4.62 2.94 -12.03
N ALA A 93 -5.72 3.05 -11.28
CA ALA A 93 -6.77 2.03 -11.28
C ALA A 93 -7.60 2.05 -12.56
N ALA A 94 -7.87 3.23 -13.13
CA ALA A 94 -8.57 3.40 -14.40
C ALA A 94 -7.72 2.85 -15.57
N GLU A 95 -6.43 3.17 -15.61
CA GLU A 95 -5.48 2.67 -16.62
C GLU A 95 -5.45 1.14 -16.64
N ARG A 96 -5.32 0.50 -15.47
CA ARG A 96 -5.36 -0.98 -15.36
C ARG A 96 -6.65 -1.59 -15.89
N ARG A 97 -7.80 -0.91 -15.70
CA ARG A 97 -9.09 -1.37 -16.22
C ARG A 97 -9.19 -1.22 -17.73
N LEU A 98 -8.69 -0.11 -18.27
CA LEU A 98 -8.58 0.12 -19.71
C LEU A 98 -7.69 -0.94 -20.39
N GLU A 99 -6.53 -1.24 -19.82
CA GLU A 99 -5.65 -2.31 -20.33
C GLU A 99 -6.30 -3.70 -20.26
N ALA A 100 -7.03 -3.99 -19.18
CA ALA A 100 -7.78 -5.25 -19.06
C ALA A 100 -8.87 -5.36 -20.14
N PHE A 101 -9.59 -4.27 -20.41
CA PHE A 101 -10.60 -4.20 -21.46
C PHE A 101 -9.99 -4.31 -22.86
N ALA A 102 -8.88 -3.60 -23.14
CA ALA A 102 -8.16 -3.70 -24.41
C ALA A 102 -7.66 -5.13 -24.67
N ARG A 103 -7.14 -5.81 -23.64
CA ARG A 103 -6.74 -7.23 -23.71
C ARG A 103 -7.94 -8.18 -23.92
N TYR A 104 -9.09 -7.85 -23.37
CA TYR A 104 -10.31 -8.63 -23.58
C TYR A 104 -10.78 -8.53 -25.04
N ILE A 105 -10.83 -7.31 -25.59
CA ILE A 105 -11.21 -7.10 -27.00
C ILE A 105 -10.18 -7.70 -27.95
N SER A 106 -8.88 -7.59 -27.66
CA SER A 106 -7.85 -8.14 -28.53
C SER A 106 -7.90 -9.68 -28.64
N ARG A 107 -8.43 -10.37 -27.62
CA ARG A 107 -8.71 -11.82 -27.64
C ARG A 107 -9.95 -12.19 -28.47
N LEU A 108 -10.84 -11.25 -28.73
CA LEU A 108 -12.03 -11.44 -29.56
C LEU A 108 -11.77 -11.13 -31.04
N ARG A 109 -10.53 -10.76 -31.40
CA ARG A 109 -10.16 -10.57 -32.80
C ARG A 109 -10.16 -11.95 -33.49
N PRO A 110 -10.99 -12.16 -34.53
CA PRO A 110 -10.96 -13.41 -35.28
C PRO A 110 -9.60 -13.56 -36.00
N PRO A 111 -9.18 -14.79 -36.35
CA PRO A 111 -7.99 -15.03 -37.16
C PRO A 111 -8.07 -14.35 -38.53
#